data_AF-A0A847GFT2-F1
#
_entry.id   AF-A0A847GFT2-F1
#
_cell.length_a   1.000
_cell.length_b   1.000
_cell.length_c   1.000
_cell.angle_alpha   90.00
_cell.angle_beta   90.00
_cell.angle_gamma   90.00
#
_symmetry.space_group_name_H-M   'P 1'
#
loop_
_entity.id
_entity.type
_entity.pdbx_description
1 polymer ?
#
loop_
_entity_poly.entity_id
_entity_poly.type
_entity_poly.pdbx_seq_one_letter_code
_entity_poly.pdbx_strand_id
1 'polypeptide(L)'
;KRGEDTTEFYGEAADAAGNRAVMTLHAPNGYTLTYDAAVSAVDEVLKGAVAPGAHTPSTAFGASFLSRVNDVRITPPAIVPA
;
A
#
# COMPACT_ATOMS: atom_id res chain seq x y z
N LYS A 1 -1.94 -22.14 -10.28
CA LYS A 1 -3.19 -21.32 -10.32
C LYS A 1 -2.84 -19.88 -9.95
N ARG A 2 -3.58 -18.84 -10.38
CA ARG A 2 -3.31 -17.43 -9.98
C ARG A 2 -3.40 -17.15 -8.47
N GLY A 3 -3.91 -18.09 -7.66
CA GLY A 3 -4.11 -17.92 -6.21
C GLY A 3 -3.14 -18.67 -5.31
N GLU A 4 -2.03 -19.21 -5.82
CA GLU A 4 -1.04 -19.93 -4.99
C GLU A 4 0.18 -19.08 -4.66
N ASP A 5 0.58 -18.18 -5.57
CA ASP A 5 1.75 -17.32 -5.38
C ASP A 5 1.37 -16.06 -4.60
N THR A 6 2.11 -15.77 -3.53
CA THR A 6 1.99 -14.56 -2.71
C THR A 6 3.23 -13.68 -2.83
N THR A 7 3.16 -12.46 -2.31
CA THR A 7 4.31 -11.56 -2.20
C THR A 7 4.32 -10.90 -0.84
N GLU A 8 5.53 -10.75 -0.28
CA GLU A 8 5.77 -10.10 0.99
C GLU A 8 6.65 -8.86 0.78
N PHE A 9 6.35 -7.80 1.54
CA PHE A 9 7.09 -6.56 1.52
C PHE A 9 7.50 -6.18 2.94
N TYR A 10 8.69 -5.61 3.04
CA TYR A 10 9.23 -5.01 4.25
C TYR A 10 9.55 -3.54 3.98
N GLY A 11 9.11 -2.65 4.86
CA GLY A 11 9.40 -1.23 4.81
C GLY A 11 10.00 -0.76 6.13
N GLU A 12 11.04 0.05 6.04
CA GLU A 12 11.69 0.65 7.20
C GLU A 12 12.06 2.10 6.89
N ALA A 13 11.83 2.98 7.87
CA ALA A 13 12.31 4.35 7.88
C ALA A 13 13.02 4.64 9.20
N ALA A 14 14.07 5.45 9.17
CA ALA A 14 14.82 5.87 10.35
C ALA A 14 14.93 7.40 10.42
N ASP A 15 15.01 7.94 11.62
CA ASP A 15 15.29 9.36 11.87
C ASP A 15 16.72 9.60 12.40
N ALA A 16 17.11 10.87 12.55
CA ALA A 16 18.43 11.25 13.03
C ALA A 16 18.66 10.95 14.53
N ALA A 17 17.60 10.65 15.29
CA ALA A 17 17.68 10.27 16.70
C ALA A 17 17.84 8.75 16.88
N GLY A 18 17.82 7.98 15.78
CA GLY A 18 17.96 6.52 15.78
C GLY A 18 16.64 5.76 15.92
N ASN A 19 15.50 6.45 15.95
CA ASN A 19 14.19 5.76 15.97
C ASN A 19 13.93 5.13 14.60
N ARG A 20 13.29 3.95 14.61
CA ARG A 20 12.92 3.21 13.39
C ARG A 20 11.43 2.98 13.33
N ALA A 21 10.81 3.20 12.19
CA ALA A 21 9.45 2.77 11.88
C ALA A 21 9.51 1.56 10.95
N VAL A 22 8.93 0.43 11.35
CA VAL A 22 8.97 -0.83 10.59
C VAL A 22 7.57 -1.29 10.25
N MET A 23 7.35 -1.69 8.99
CA MET A 23 6.07 -2.16 8.46
C MET A 23 6.27 -3.40 7.60
N THR A 24 5.32 -4.33 7.62
CA THR A 24 5.26 -5.45 6.67
C THR A 24 3.92 -5.49 5.95
N LEU A 25 3.92 -6.01 4.73
CA LEU A 25 2.73 -6.18 3.91
C LEU A 25 2.77 -7.57 3.26
N HIS A 26 1.66 -8.30 3.37
CA HIS A 26 1.40 -9.54 2.64
C HIS A 26 0.33 -9.29 1.58
N ALA A 27 0.54 -9.79 0.37
CA ALA A 27 -0.36 -9.60 -0.77
C ALA A 27 -0.38 -10.84 -1.68
N PRO A 28 -1.34 -10.90 -2.63
CA PRO A 28 -1.24 -11.80 -3.77
C PRO A 28 0.06 -11.57 -4.56
N ASN A 29 0.35 -12.45 -5.51
CA ASN A 29 1.45 -12.24 -6.45
C ASN A 29 1.41 -10.83 -7.07
N GLY A 30 2.60 -10.29 -7.39
CA GLY A 30 2.75 -8.91 -7.85
C GLY A 30 1.88 -8.51 -9.04
N TYR A 31 1.54 -9.45 -9.94
CA TYR A 31 0.65 -9.15 -11.07
C TYR A 31 -0.81 -9.01 -10.65
N THR A 32 -1.31 -9.90 -9.80
CA THR A 32 -2.66 -9.78 -9.22
C THR A 32 -2.76 -8.51 -8.39
N LEU A 33 -1.77 -8.23 -7.52
CA LEU A 33 -1.72 -6.99 -6.74
C LEU A 33 -1.75 -5.74 -7.62
N THR A 34 -0.95 -5.72 -8.69
CA THR A 34 -0.91 -4.57 -9.62
C THR A 34 -2.24 -4.37 -10.33
N TYR A 35 -2.88 -5.45 -10.77
CA TYR A 35 -4.20 -5.41 -11.40
C TYR A 35 -5.26 -4.86 -10.45
N ASP A 36 -5.37 -5.41 -9.24
CA ASP A 36 -6.39 -5.01 -8.26
C ASP A 36 -6.17 -3.56 -7.79
N ALA A 37 -4.92 -3.14 -7.58
CA ALA A 37 -4.58 -1.77 -7.22
C ALA A 37 -4.97 -0.78 -8.34
N ALA A 38 -4.72 -1.11 -9.60
CA ALA A 38 -5.08 -0.25 -10.73
C ALA A 38 -6.61 -0.09 -10.88
N VAL A 39 -7.36 -1.19 -10.79
CA VAL A 39 -8.84 -1.16 -10.85
C VAL A 39 -9.41 -0.36 -9.67
N SER A 40 -8.89 -0.57 -8.46
CA SER A 40 -9.32 0.18 -7.27
C SER A 40 -9.04 1.68 -7.40
N ALA A 41 -7.89 2.05 -7.98
CA ALA A 41 -7.56 3.46 -8.22
C ALA A 41 -8.51 4.12 -9.22
N VAL A 42 -8.88 3.41 -10.30
CA VAL A 42 -9.87 3.91 -11.28
C VAL A 42 -11.24 4.08 -10.62
N ASP A 43 -11.68 3.13 -9.80
CA ASP A 43 -12.96 3.23 -9.08
C ASP A 43 -13.01 4.48 -8.17
N GLU A 44 -11.94 4.76 -7.43
CA GLU A 44 -11.83 5.97 -6.59
C GLU A 44 -11.84 7.26 -7.42
N VAL A 45 -11.18 7.29 -8.57
CA VAL A 45 -11.23 8.44 -9.50
C VAL A 45 -12.66 8.65 -10.02
N LEU A 46 -13.35 7.58 -10.41
CA LEU A 46 -14.72 7.64 -10.93
C LEU A 46 -15.75 8.08 -9.88
N LYS A 47 -15.47 7.87 -8.58
CA LYS A 47 -16.27 8.42 -7.47
C LYS A 47 -16.16 9.95 -7.34
N GLY A 48 -15.24 10.59 -8.06
CA GLY A 48 -15.07 12.05 -8.07
C GLY A 48 -14.39 12.60 -6.81
N ALA A 49 -13.73 11.75 -6.02
CA ALA A 49 -13.06 12.13 -4.78
C ALA A 49 -11.61 12.61 -4.97
N VAL A 50 -11.09 12.55 -6.20
CA VAL A 50 -9.69 12.90 -6.52
C VAL A 50 -9.65 14.23 -7.25
N ALA A 51 -8.77 15.14 -6.79
CA ALA A 51 -8.56 16.43 -7.44
C ALA A 51 -7.98 16.26 -8.87
N PRO A 52 -8.25 17.19 -9.80
CA PRO A 52 -7.61 17.18 -11.11
C PRO A 52 -6.09 17.41 -10.99
N GLY A 53 -5.31 16.63 -11.74
CA GLY A 53 -3.85 16.76 -11.79
C GLY A 53 -3.14 15.42 -11.80
N ALA A 54 -1.81 15.46 -11.73
CA ALA A 54 -0.99 14.28 -11.55
C ALA A 54 -0.81 14.01 -10.05
N HIS A 55 -1.15 12.80 -9.62
CA HIS A 55 -1.09 12.40 -8.22
C HIS A 55 -0.33 11.09 -8.05
N THR A 56 0.38 10.97 -6.94
CA THR A 56 0.80 9.68 -6.39
C THR A 56 -0.40 9.02 -5.70
N PRO A 57 -0.40 7.69 -5.49
CA PRO A 57 -1.47 7.02 -4.75
C PRO A 57 -1.70 7.61 -3.35
N SER A 58 -0.63 8.00 -2.64
CA SER A 58 -0.74 8.58 -1.30
C SER A 58 -1.43 9.94 -1.27
N THR A 59 -1.30 10.72 -2.34
CA THR A 59 -1.92 12.06 -2.45
C THR A 59 -3.33 12.01 -3.03
N ALA A 60 -3.65 11.02 -3.87
CA ALA A 60 -5.00 10.83 -4.41
C ALA A 60 -5.95 10.08 -3.46
N PHE A 61 -5.46 9.05 -2.76
CA PHE A 61 -6.29 8.08 -2.05
C PHE A 61 -5.91 7.90 -0.57
N GLY A 62 -4.92 8.66 -0.10
CA GLY A 62 -4.33 8.55 1.23
C GLY A 62 -3.25 7.47 1.34
N ALA A 63 -2.37 7.62 2.35
CA ALA A 63 -1.21 6.74 2.55
C ALA A 63 -1.57 5.26 2.79
N SER A 64 -2.79 4.97 3.24
CA SER A 64 -3.28 3.62 3.52
C SER A 64 -4.04 2.99 2.35
N PHE A 65 -3.91 3.49 1.12
CA PHE A 65 -4.63 2.99 -0.06
C PHE A 65 -4.62 1.46 -0.19
N LEU A 66 -3.43 0.84 -0.08
CA LEU A 66 -3.28 -0.61 -0.23
C LEU A 66 -4.03 -1.43 0.84
N SER A 67 -4.36 -0.86 2.01
CA SER A 67 -5.16 -1.58 3.03
C SER A 67 -6.61 -1.87 2.58
N ARG A 68 -7.06 -1.22 1.49
CA ARG A 68 -8.39 -1.39 0.91
C ARG A 68 -8.38 -2.24 -0.37
N VAL A 69 -7.21 -2.69 -0.80
CA VAL A 69 -7.07 -3.57 -1.98
C VAL A 69 -7.26 -5.02 -1.55
N ASN A 70 -7.90 -5.82 -2.40
CA ASN A 70 -8.26 -7.20 -2.10
C ASN A 70 -7.04 -8.05 -1.70
N ASP A 71 -7.24 -8.90 -0.68
CA ASP A 71 -6.26 -9.84 -0.16
C ASP A 71 -4.92 -9.22 0.30
N VAL A 72 -4.90 -7.89 0.51
CA VAL A 72 -3.76 -7.19 1.10
C VAL A 72 -3.92 -7.12 2.61
N ARG A 73 -2.86 -7.49 3.33
CA ARG A 73 -2.78 -7.37 4.79
C ARG A 73 -1.54 -6.58 5.17
N ILE A 74 -1.74 -5.49 5.89
CA ILE A 74 -0.67 -4.61 6.36
C ILE A 74 -0.52 -4.77 7.87
N THR A 75 0.70 -5.03 8.34
CA THR A 75 1.03 -4.87 9.75
C THR A 75 1.30 -3.38 9.99
N PRO A 76 0.56 -2.69 10.88
CA PRO A 76 0.77 -1.26 11.12
C PRO A 76 2.21 -0.95 11.49
N PRO A 77 2.73 0.24 11.12
CA PRO A 77 4.10 0.59 11.42
C PRO A 77 4.35 0.62 12.94
N ALA A 78 5.31 -0.16 13.39
CA ALA A 78 5.77 -0.16 14.78
C ALA A 78 6.98 0.76 14.91
N ILE A 79 6.94 1.67 15.89
CA ILE A 79 8.11 2.47 16.26
C ILE A 79 8.99 1.64 17.18
N VAL A 80 10.21 1.37 16.72
CA VAL A 80 11.27 0.70 17.46
C VAL A 80 12.23 1.80 17.91
N PRO A 81 12.28 2.16 19.20
CA PRO A 81 13.28 3.09 19.72
C PRO A 81 14.68 2.50 19.59
N ALA A 82 15.68 3.39 19.54
CA ALA A 82 17.10 3.02 19.55
C ALA A 82 17.50 2.23 20.81
#